data_AF-A0A956UCS6-F1
#
_entry.id   AF-A0A956UCS6-F1
#
_cell.length_a   1.000
_cell.length_b   1.000
_cell.length_c   1.000
_cell.angle_alpha   90.00
_cell.angle_beta   90.00
_cell.angle_gamma   90.00
#
_symmetry.space_group_name_H-M   'P 1'
#
loop_
_entity.id
_entity.type
_entity.pdbx_description
1 polymer ?
#
loop_
_entity_poly.entity_id
_entity_poly.type
_entity_poly.pdbx_seq_one_letter_code
_entity_poly.pdbx_strand_id
1 'polypeptide(L)'
;MNSSRIKHSLVPIYRRSVRALPIIGTLHKEQYIASGSPTTDPLYKMVEKQATETAGTLFVGAGFITPGQLEEAKKTADSLSVPLERALVMLKMVSDDSVGKVQEADEMVSGGVISVDMAVRALRLARQHSMKVKDAVGVLGDIHKKTGRVQTITTPLTELLLSANMVTGEQVGRAIQQAQDTGMQTGRILVLNRDVSSWMMTAALNALILVRDGKIDKDQAQKALSTVGHRRISIEQALFELGLYVEKEGKTIKLGELAALAGFLSDSDMLECLEIELVKEKQFGQILLEQGIVTHELLEAAIVLQDMVANDSIRAFQAGQALRRARDNQVSVYQAVAELDPPVQAP
;
A
#
# COMPACT_ATOMS: atom_id res chain seq x y z
N MET A 1 50.19 56.69 -26.86
CA MET A 1 51.40 57.00 -26.08
C MET A 1 51.06 56.87 -24.60
N ASN A 2 51.95 56.24 -23.82
CA ASN A 2 51.96 56.00 -22.36
C ASN A 2 50.88 55.03 -21.83
N SER A 3 51.16 53.81 -21.33
CA SER A 3 52.26 53.26 -20.51
C SER A 3 52.26 53.72 -19.04
N SER A 4 51.88 52.80 -18.13
CA SER A 4 52.55 52.41 -16.87
C SER A 4 51.53 52.05 -15.78
N ARG A 5 51.38 50.75 -15.48
CA ARG A 5 52.00 50.00 -14.36
C ARG A 5 51.49 50.41 -12.97
N ILE A 6 50.82 49.48 -12.27
CA ILE A 6 51.24 48.97 -10.94
C ILE A 6 50.89 47.47 -10.88
N LYS A 7 51.80 46.69 -10.28
CA LYS A 7 51.79 45.22 -10.17
C LYS A 7 51.37 44.76 -8.76
N HIS A 8 50.99 43.47 -8.69
CA HIS A 8 51.18 42.47 -7.60
C HIS A 8 50.24 42.39 -6.39
N SER A 9 49.52 41.25 -6.29
CA SER A 9 49.51 40.26 -5.17
C SER A 9 48.24 39.37 -5.26
N LEU A 10 48.25 38.11 -5.74
CA LEU A 10 48.38 36.83 -4.98
C LEU A 10 47.44 36.79 -3.74
N VAL A 11 46.48 35.87 -3.49
CA VAL A 11 46.26 34.42 -3.72
C VAL A 11 44.71 34.10 -3.57
N PRO A 12 44.18 32.85 -3.60
CA PRO A 12 43.60 32.10 -4.72
C PRO A 12 42.06 31.96 -4.74
N ILE A 13 41.53 31.71 -5.95
CA ILE A 13 40.16 31.28 -6.23
C ILE A 13 40.03 29.77 -5.98
N TYR A 14 39.21 29.36 -4.99
CA TYR A 14 38.82 27.96 -4.84
C TYR A 14 37.65 27.65 -5.78
N ARG A 15 38.01 27.13 -6.96
CA ARG A 15 37.13 26.54 -7.96
C ARG A 15 36.64 25.18 -7.44
N ARG A 16 35.48 25.11 -6.78
CA ARG A 16 34.85 23.80 -6.48
C ARG A 16 34.07 23.34 -7.70
N SER A 17 34.71 22.40 -8.39
CA SER A 17 34.26 21.66 -9.55
C SER A 17 32.87 21.08 -9.35
N VAL A 18 31.98 21.37 -10.31
CA VAL A 18 30.81 20.56 -10.64
C VAL A 18 31.33 19.16 -10.95
N ARG A 19 31.17 18.22 -10.02
CA ARG A 19 31.27 16.78 -10.31
C ARG A 19 29.86 16.29 -10.56
N ALA A 20 29.61 15.97 -11.82
CA ALA A 20 28.48 15.18 -12.26
C ALA A 20 28.33 13.95 -11.36
N LEU A 21 27.15 13.78 -10.77
CA LEU A 21 26.73 12.52 -10.18
C LEU A 21 26.60 11.50 -11.32
N PRO A 22 27.31 10.36 -11.27
CA PRO A 22 27.06 9.31 -12.24
C PRO A 22 25.69 8.70 -11.96
N ILE A 23 24.90 8.64 -13.02
CA ILE A 23 23.70 7.83 -13.19
C ILE A 23 24.03 6.43 -12.66
N ILE A 24 23.28 5.95 -11.66
CA ILE A 24 23.38 4.59 -11.15
C ILE A 24 22.87 3.66 -12.25
N GLY A 25 23.78 3.30 -13.15
CA GLY A 25 23.60 2.26 -14.14
C GLY A 25 23.75 0.91 -13.48
N THR A 26 22.74 0.06 -13.66
CA THR A 26 22.84 -1.38 -13.91
C THR A 26 24.19 -2.02 -13.53
N LEU A 27 24.38 -2.33 -12.24
CA LEU A 27 25.45 -3.23 -11.81
C LEU A 27 24.90 -4.65 -11.81
N HIS A 28 25.21 -5.36 -12.90
CA HIS A 28 25.09 -6.80 -13.03
C HIS A 28 25.76 -7.51 -11.83
N LYS A 29 25.04 -8.44 -11.19
CA LYS A 29 25.50 -9.36 -10.13
C LYS A 29 26.72 -10.24 -10.51
N GLU A 30 27.21 -10.20 -11.75
CA GLU A 30 28.08 -11.24 -12.32
C GLU A 30 29.57 -10.90 -12.45
N GLN A 31 30.03 -9.69 -12.12
CA GLN A 31 31.45 -9.32 -12.29
C GLN A 31 32.33 -9.41 -11.04
N TYR A 32 31.80 -9.88 -9.90
CA TYR A 32 32.57 -10.04 -8.66
C TYR A 32 33.02 -11.49 -8.37
N ILE A 33 33.26 -12.27 -9.42
CA ILE A 33 33.87 -13.62 -9.30
C ILE A 33 35.32 -13.58 -9.79
N ALA A 34 36.14 -12.71 -9.21
CA ALA A 34 37.59 -12.81 -9.38
C ALA A 34 38.32 -12.19 -8.17
N SER A 35 38.93 -13.06 -7.37
CA SER A 35 39.93 -12.82 -6.33
C SER A 35 39.46 -12.18 -5.00
N GLY A 36 39.58 -12.96 -3.91
CA GLY A 36 39.65 -12.46 -2.53
C GLY A 36 38.35 -12.55 -1.73
N SER A 37 38.43 -13.16 -0.56
CA SER A 37 37.37 -13.44 0.44
C SER A 37 36.26 -12.36 0.56
N PRO A 38 34.95 -12.72 0.44
CA PRO A 38 33.85 -11.75 0.41
C PRO A 38 33.37 -11.21 1.78
N THR A 39 33.93 -11.67 2.90
CA THR A 39 33.21 -11.66 4.19
C THR A 39 33.50 -10.47 5.11
N THR A 40 34.44 -9.59 4.77
CA THR A 40 34.91 -8.53 5.70
C THR A 40 34.67 -7.10 5.25
N ASP A 41 34.07 -6.86 4.08
CA ASP A 41 33.86 -5.49 3.59
C ASP A 41 32.61 -4.85 4.23
N PRO A 42 32.71 -3.67 4.89
CA PRO A 42 31.59 -3.01 5.56
C PRO A 42 30.43 -2.69 4.61
N LEU A 43 30.74 -2.40 3.34
CA LEU A 43 29.77 -2.16 2.28
C LEU A 43 28.97 -3.42 1.94
N TYR A 44 29.60 -4.60 1.94
CA TYR A 44 28.93 -5.87 1.66
C TYR A 44 27.94 -6.20 2.78
N LYS A 45 28.35 -6.04 4.05
CA LYS A 45 27.47 -6.22 5.22
C LYS A 45 26.30 -5.23 5.27
N MET A 46 26.47 -4.01 4.76
CA MET A 46 25.37 -3.02 4.70
C MET A 46 24.32 -3.42 3.65
N VAL A 47 24.75 -3.89 2.48
CA VAL A 47 23.84 -4.34 1.41
C VAL A 47 23.12 -5.63 1.80
N GLU A 48 23.82 -6.58 2.42
CA GLU A 48 23.22 -7.83 2.91
C GLU A 48 22.19 -7.60 4.03
N LYS A 49 22.47 -6.63 4.93
CA LYS A 49 21.53 -6.23 5.99
C LYS A 49 20.26 -5.58 5.43
N GLN A 50 20.39 -4.79 4.37
CA GLN A 50 19.26 -4.10 3.74
C GLN A 50 18.40 -5.07 2.90
N ALA A 51 19.02 -6.06 2.25
CA ALA A 51 18.33 -7.14 1.55
C ALA A 51 17.59 -8.07 2.52
N THR A 52 18.21 -8.44 3.64
CA THR A 52 17.55 -9.27 4.68
C THR A 52 16.40 -8.56 5.39
N GLU A 53 16.46 -7.23 5.55
CA GLU A 53 15.33 -6.44 6.02
C GLU A 53 14.19 -6.43 4.98
N THR A 54 14.50 -6.24 3.70
CA THR A 54 13.49 -6.22 2.62
C THR A 54 12.82 -7.58 2.46
N ALA A 55 13.59 -8.66 2.36
CA ALA A 55 13.07 -10.03 2.29
C ALA A 55 12.19 -10.35 3.52
N GLY A 56 12.62 -9.96 4.73
CA GLY A 56 11.81 -10.12 5.94
C GLY A 56 10.46 -9.39 5.88
N THR A 57 10.43 -8.17 5.34
CA THR A 57 9.17 -7.44 5.12
C THR A 57 8.28 -8.09 4.06
N LEU A 58 8.86 -8.68 3.01
CA LEU A 58 8.11 -9.40 1.98
C LEU A 58 7.48 -10.68 2.52
N PHE A 59 8.21 -11.47 3.31
CA PHE A 59 7.66 -12.70 3.90
C PHE A 59 6.50 -12.41 4.86
N VAL A 60 6.63 -11.38 5.72
CA VAL A 60 5.55 -10.97 6.63
C VAL A 60 4.39 -10.34 5.86
N GLY A 61 4.70 -9.43 4.94
CA GLY A 61 3.70 -8.70 4.14
C GLY A 61 2.86 -9.64 3.28
N ALA A 62 3.47 -10.66 2.67
CA ALA A 62 2.77 -11.67 1.87
C ALA A 62 2.02 -12.72 2.72
N GLY A 63 2.16 -12.65 4.05
CA GLY A 63 1.50 -13.56 4.98
C GLY A 63 2.04 -14.99 4.94
N PHE A 64 3.30 -15.18 4.53
CA PHE A 64 3.98 -16.47 4.64
C PHE A 64 4.41 -16.77 6.08
N ILE A 65 4.77 -15.74 6.83
CA ILE A 65 5.23 -15.85 8.22
C ILE A 65 4.62 -14.76 9.08
N THR A 66 4.51 -15.02 10.38
CA THR A 66 4.14 -14.00 11.37
C THR A 66 5.37 -13.21 11.85
N PRO A 67 5.21 -12.01 12.40
CA PRO A 67 6.33 -11.22 12.92
C PRO A 67 7.16 -11.94 13.99
N GLY A 68 6.52 -12.77 14.83
CA GLY A 68 7.22 -13.57 15.85
C GLY A 68 8.10 -14.66 15.24
N GLN A 69 7.59 -15.33 14.20
CA GLN A 69 8.35 -16.34 13.46
C GLN A 69 9.53 -15.73 12.70
N LEU A 70 9.39 -14.49 12.20
CA LEU A 70 10.49 -13.75 11.59
C LEU A 70 11.61 -13.48 12.62
N GLU A 71 11.27 -13.12 13.86
CA GLU A 71 12.28 -12.83 14.89
C GLU A 71 13.05 -14.10 15.30
N GLU A 72 12.35 -15.22 15.43
CA GLU A 72 12.96 -16.54 15.69
C GLU A 72 13.88 -16.98 14.55
N ALA A 73 13.43 -16.78 13.31
CA ALA A 73 14.24 -17.05 12.13
C ALA A 73 15.50 -16.18 12.06
N LYS A 74 15.40 -14.89 12.42
CA LYS A 74 16.56 -13.98 12.50
C LYS A 74 17.58 -14.44 13.55
N LYS A 75 17.14 -14.81 14.76
CA LYS A 75 18.03 -15.35 15.81
C LYS A 75 18.75 -16.62 15.35
N THR A 76 18.05 -17.47 14.62
CA THR A 76 18.59 -18.72 14.08
C THR A 76 19.58 -18.46 12.94
N ALA A 77 19.26 -17.52 12.05
CA ALA A 77 20.14 -17.07 10.97
C ALA A 77 21.46 -16.51 11.50
N ASP A 78 21.39 -15.65 12.53
CA ASP A 78 22.58 -15.06 13.17
C ASP A 78 23.41 -16.12 13.91
N SER A 79 22.77 -17.09 14.57
CA SER A 79 23.46 -18.14 15.34
C SER A 79 24.16 -19.16 14.43
N LEU A 80 23.57 -19.45 13.27
CA LEU A 80 24.08 -20.45 12.32
C LEU A 80 24.86 -19.84 11.16
N SER A 81 24.96 -18.50 11.08
CA SER A 81 25.54 -17.76 9.94
C SER A 81 24.96 -18.20 8.59
N VAL A 82 23.64 -18.38 8.52
CA VAL A 82 22.92 -18.76 7.28
C VAL A 82 21.97 -17.65 6.83
N PRO A 83 21.68 -17.52 5.53
CA PRO A 83 20.69 -16.55 5.04
C PRO A 83 19.32 -16.73 5.69
N LEU A 84 18.56 -15.64 5.84
CA LEU A 84 17.24 -15.64 6.48
C LEU A 84 16.28 -16.65 5.83
N GLU A 85 16.30 -16.73 4.51
CA GLU A 85 15.49 -17.64 3.71
C GLU A 85 15.81 -19.09 4.03
N ARG A 86 17.09 -19.40 4.24
CA ARG A 86 17.54 -20.75 4.58
C ARG A 86 17.18 -21.12 6.02
N ALA A 87 17.28 -20.17 6.95
CA ALA A 87 16.82 -20.36 8.32
C ALA A 87 15.31 -20.64 8.38
N LEU A 88 14.50 -19.93 7.57
CA LEU A 88 13.06 -20.14 7.47
C LEU A 88 12.67 -21.53 6.97
N VAL A 89 13.41 -22.07 5.98
CA VAL A 89 13.22 -23.44 5.49
C VAL A 89 13.66 -24.46 6.54
N MET A 90 14.79 -24.22 7.21
CA MET A 90 15.29 -25.13 8.26
C MET A 90 14.33 -25.22 9.45
N LEU A 91 13.69 -24.11 9.83
CA LEU A 91 12.64 -24.06 10.84
C LEU A 91 11.30 -24.63 10.35
N LYS A 92 11.23 -25.11 9.09
CA LYS A 92 10.01 -25.62 8.42
C LYS A 92 8.86 -24.62 8.42
N MET A 93 9.17 -23.32 8.49
CA MET A 93 8.17 -22.26 8.49
C MET A 93 7.67 -21.93 7.09
N VAL A 94 8.54 -22.10 6.08
CA VAL A 94 8.28 -21.74 4.69
C VAL A 94 8.76 -22.87 3.76
N SER A 95 8.03 -23.14 2.67
CA SER A 95 8.44 -24.11 1.65
C SER A 95 9.46 -23.54 0.68
N ASP A 96 10.30 -24.40 0.07
CA ASP A 96 11.27 -23.97 -0.95
C ASP A 96 10.60 -23.24 -2.13
N ASP A 97 9.38 -23.64 -2.51
CA ASP A 97 8.58 -22.95 -3.53
C ASP A 97 8.20 -21.51 -3.13
N SER A 98 7.84 -21.30 -1.86
CA SER A 98 7.49 -19.97 -1.36
C SER A 98 8.72 -19.07 -1.24
N VAL A 99 9.88 -19.64 -0.86
CA VAL A 99 11.16 -18.92 -0.86
C VAL A 99 11.54 -18.51 -2.28
N GLY A 100 11.40 -19.39 -3.27
CA GLY A 100 11.68 -19.07 -4.67
C GLY A 100 10.85 -17.90 -5.19
N LYS A 101 9.56 -17.86 -4.83
CA LYS A 101 8.67 -16.72 -5.16
C LYS A 101 9.12 -15.42 -4.50
N VAL A 102 9.48 -15.45 -3.21
CA VAL A 102 9.94 -14.24 -2.49
C VAL A 102 11.28 -13.74 -3.04
N GLN A 103 12.19 -14.63 -3.41
CA GLN A 103 13.46 -14.26 -4.05
C GLN A 103 13.22 -13.61 -5.41
N GLU A 104 12.33 -14.15 -6.24
CA GLU A 104 11.97 -13.54 -7.53
C GLU A 104 11.39 -12.12 -7.32
N ALA A 105 10.55 -11.93 -6.30
CA ALA A 105 10.00 -10.62 -5.96
C ALA A 105 11.08 -9.64 -5.44
N ASP A 106 11.97 -10.10 -4.57
CA ASP A 106 13.07 -9.28 -3.99
C ASP A 106 14.07 -8.83 -5.07
N GLU A 107 14.34 -9.67 -6.07
CA GLU A 107 15.16 -9.30 -7.23
C GLU A 107 14.48 -8.22 -8.08
N MET A 108 13.16 -8.30 -8.26
CA MET A 108 12.41 -7.27 -9.00
C MET A 108 12.36 -5.93 -8.24
N VAL A 109 12.30 -5.96 -6.90
CA VAL A 109 12.37 -4.77 -6.04
C VAL A 109 13.77 -4.16 -6.08
N SER A 110 14.81 -4.99 -5.93
CA SER A 110 16.21 -4.56 -6.00
C SER A 110 16.58 -4.01 -7.38
N GLY A 111 15.98 -4.55 -8.43
CA GLY A 111 16.10 -4.05 -9.81
C GLY A 111 15.31 -2.77 -10.08
N GLY A 112 14.54 -2.25 -9.12
CA GLY A 112 13.73 -1.03 -9.26
C GLY A 112 12.54 -1.17 -10.22
N VAL A 113 12.18 -2.40 -10.60
CA VAL A 113 11.08 -2.67 -11.54
C VAL A 113 9.73 -2.55 -10.84
N ILE A 114 9.66 -2.92 -9.55
CA ILE A 114 8.46 -2.87 -8.72
C ILE A 114 8.79 -2.29 -7.34
N SER A 115 7.82 -1.65 -6.69
CA SER A 115 7.95 -1.22 -5.29
C SER A 115 7.76 -2.39 -4.32
N VAL A 116 8.26 -2.27 -3.08
CA VAL A 116 8.09 -3.28 -2.01
C VAL A 116 6.62 -3.62 -1.78
N ASP A 117 5.77 -2.59 -1.81
CA ASP A 117 4.32 -2.70 -1.64
C ASP A 117 3.67 -3.52 -2.79
N MET A 118 4.12 -3.28 -4.02
CA MET A 118 3.66 -4.06 -5.19
C MET A 118 4.16 -5.50 -5.18
N ALA A 119 5.39 -5.72 -4.70
CA ALA A 119 5.94 -7.05 -4.51
C ALA A 119 5.13 -7.85 -3.47
N VAL A 120 4.73 -7.23 -2.35
CA VAL A 120 3.86 -7.86 -1.35
C VAL A 120 2.52 -8.27 -1.97
N ARG A 121 1.85 -7.38 -2.72
CA ARG A 121 0.58 -7.72 -3.39
C ARG A 121 0.76 -8.84 -4.42
N ALA A 122 1.81 -8.78 -5.24
CA ALA A 122 2.10 -9.80 -6.24
C ALA A 122 2.32 -11.18 -5.60
N LEU A 123 3.02 -11.22 -4.47
CA LEU A 123 3.24 -12.45 -3.71
C LEU A 123 1.94 -13.02 -3.12
N ARG A 124 1.04 -12.17 -2.61
CA ARG A 124 -0.29 -12.61 -2.12
C ARG A 124 -1.12 -13.23 -3.26
N LEU A 125 -1.18 -12.56 -4.40
CA LEU A 125 -1.91 -13.03 -5.57
C LEU A 125 -1.31 -14.33 -6.15
N ALA A 126 0.02 -14.40 -6.23
CA ALA A 126 0.76 -15.58 -6.65
C ALA A 126 0.47 -16.79 -5.74
N ARG A 127 0.35 -16.56 -4.43
CA ARG A 127 -0.02 -17.59 -3.46
C ARG A 127 -1.47 -18.04 -3.63
N GLN A 128 -2.41 -17.12 -3.78
CA GLN A 128 -3.84 -17.43 -3.87
C GLN A 128 -4.20 -18.23 -5.13
N HIS A 129 -3.58 -17.90 -6.26
CA HIS A 129 -3.90 -18.53 -7.55
C HIS A 129 -2.83 -19.54 -8.03
N SER A 130 -1.83 -19.85 -7.20
CA SER A 130 -0.71 -20.72 -7.56
C SER A 130 -0.03 -20.31 -8.89
N MET A 131 0.13 -19.01 -9.12
CA MET A 131 0.75 -18.46 -10.32
C MET A 131 2.19 -17.99 -10.06
N LYS A 132 2.94 -17.71 -11.13
CA LYS A 132 4.31 -17.16 -11.02
C LYS A 132 4.25 -15.68 -10.60
N VAL A 133 5.28 -15.21 -9.90
CA VAL A 133 5.32 -13.82 -9.41
C VAL A 133 5.30 -12.83 -10.57
N LYS A 134 6.02 -13.12 -11.64
CA LYS A 134 5.99 -12.29 -12.86
C LYS A 134 4.59 -12.17 -13.49
N ASP A 135 3.81 -13.25 -13.49
CA ASP A 135 2.44 -13.25 -14.01
C ASP A 135 1.50 -12.47 -13.07
N ALA A 136 1.69 -12.61 -11.76
CA ALA A 136 0.96 -11.83 -10.75
C ALA A 136 1.26 -10.32 -10.85
N VAL A 137 2.53 -9.95 -11.06
CA VAL A 137 2.94 -8.57 -11.36
C VAL A 137 2.33 -8.12 -12.68
N GLY A 138 2.19 -9.00 -13.67
CA GLY A 138 1.48 -8.73 -14.92
C GLY A 138 0.00 -8.42 -14.69
N VAL A 139 -0.71 -9.20 -13.88
CA VAL A 139 -2.13 -9.00 -13.54
C VAL A 139 -2.33 -7.72 -12.74
N LEU A 140 -1.52 -7.49 -11.69
CA LEU A 140 -1.55 -6.25 -10.90
C LEU A 140 -1.13 -5.04 -11.74
N GLY A 141 -0.16 -5.24 -12.62
CA GLY A 141 0.32 -4.27 -13.59
C GLY A 141 -0.70 -3.98 -14.67
N ASP A 142 -1.54 -4.93 -15.09
CA ASP A 142 -2.64 -4.73 -16.04
C ASP A 142 -3.86 -4.11 -15.35
N ILE A 143 -4.07 -4.41 -14.07
CA ILE A 143 -4.99 -3.65 -13.23
C ILE A 143 -4.56 -2.19 -13.23
N HIS A 144 -3.27 -1.90 -13.00
CA HIS A 144 -2.65 -0.58 -13.03
C HIS A 144 -2.46 0.04 -14.42
N LYS A 145 -2.30 -0.74 -15.50
CA LYS A 145 -2.16 -0.24 -16.88
C LYS A 145 -3.52 0.05 -17.50
N LYS A 146 -4.57 -0.67 -17.10
CA LYS A 146 -5.95 -0.29 -17.44
C LYS A 146 -6.40 0.95 -16.65
N THR A 147 -5.89 1.20 -15.44
CA THR A 147 -5.99 2.52 -14.80
C THR A 147 -5.00 3.54 -15.39
N GLY A 148 -3.80 3.11 -15.80
CA GLY A 148 -2.70 3.96 -16.29
C GLY A 148 -2.83 4.39 -17.75
N ARG A 149 -3.78 3.82 -18.50
CA ARG A 149 -4.20 4.33 -19.82
C ARG A 149 -5.51 5.11 -19.77
N VAL A 150 -6.22 5.15 -18.64
CA VAL A 150 -7.35 6.06 -18.46
C VAL A 150 -6.78 7.43 -18.10
N GLN A 151 -6.34 8.09 -19.17
CA GLN A 151 -6.24 9.53 -19.38
C GLN A 151 -5.80 10.34 -18.16
N THR A 152 -4.53 10.72 -18.22
CA THR A 152 -3.88 11.75 -17.41
C THR A 152 -4.43 13.17 -17.65
N ILE A 153 -5.68 13.31 -18.09
CA ILE A 153 -6.33 14.60 -18.33
C ILE A 153 -7.62 14.58 -17.52
N THR A 154 -7.50 15.16 -16.32
CA THR A 154 -8.57 15.47 -15.37
C THR A 154 -9.44 14.29 -14.91
N THR A 155 -8.91 13.44 -14.03
CA THR A 155 -9.81 12.56 -13.27
C THR A 155 -10.81 13.42 -12.49
N PRO A 156 -12.09 13.00 -12.38
CA PRO A 156 -13.09 13.70 -11.55
C PRO A 156 -12.61 14.01 -10.13
N LEU A 157 -11.66 13.20 -9.63
CA LEU A 157 -10.93 13.42 -8.39
C LEU A 157 -10.14 14.72 -8.37
N THR A 158 -9.29 14.96 -9.38
CA THR A 158 -8.48 16.19 -9.44
C THR A 158 -9.36 17.43 -9.59
N GLU A 159 -10.43 17.37 -10.38
CA GLU A 159 -11.39 18.46 -10.53
C GLU A 159 -12.12 18.76 -9.20
N LEU A 160 -12.58 17.72 -8.50
CA LEU A 160 -13.26 17.88 -7.22
C LEU A 160 -12.31 18.47 -6.17
N LEU A 161 -11.08 17.99 -6.08
CA LEU A 161 -10.08 18.51 -5.13
C LEU A 161 -9.70 19.97 -5.44
N LEU A 162 -9.59 20.35 -6.72
CA LEU A 162 -9.36 21.74 -7.14
C LEU A 162 -10.56 22.62 -6.79
N SER A 163 -11.78 22.16 -7.09
CA SER A 163 -13.00 22.91 -6.79
C SER A 163 -13.21 23.11 -5.28
N ALA A 164 -12.89 22.10 -4.47
CA ALA A 164 -12.93 22.18 -3.01
C ALA A 164 -11.76 23.00 -2.41
N ASN A 165 -10.86 23.54 -3.25
CA ASN A 165 -9.67 24.29 -2.86
C ASN A 165 -8.74 23.50 -1.92
N MET A 166 -8.69 22.18 -2.10
CA MET A 166 -7.84 21.26 -1.32
C MET A 166 -6.45 21.11 -1.92
N VAL A 167 -6.34 21.29 -3.24
CA VAL A 167 -5.08 21.27 -3.98
C VAL A 167 -5.01 22.45 -4.94
N THR A 168 -3.80 22.80 -5.35
CA THR A 168 -3.55 23.80 -6.40
C THR A 168 -3.29 23.15 -7.75
N GLY A 169 -3.51 23.89 -8.84
CA GLY A 169 -3.22 23.41 -10.19
C GLY A 169 -1.75 23.01 -10.39
N GLU A 170 -0.82 23.68 -9.70
CA GLU A 170 0.60 23.32 -9.74
C GLU A 170 0.86 21.95 -9.07
N GLN A 171 0.28 21.72 -7.88
CA GLN A 171 0.40 20.44 -7.17
C GLN A 171 -0.18 19.29 -8.01
N VAL A 172 -1.34 19.50 -8.62
CA VAL A 172 -1.95 18.51 -9.53
C VAL A 172 -1.07 18.27 -10.75
N GLY A 173 -0.54 19.31 -11.38
CA GLY A 173 0.35 19.19 -12.53
C GLY A 173 1.61 18.38 -12.23
N ARG A 174 2.26 18.65 -11.09
CA ARG A 174 3.42 17.86 -10.61
C ARG A 174 3.04 16.41 -10.33
N ALA A 175 1.90 16.18 -9.68
CA ALA A 175 1.44 14.83 -9.36
C ALA A 175 1.11 14.00 -10.62
N ILE A 176 0.54 14.63 -11.65
CA ILE A 176 0.24 14.03 -12.95
C ILE A 176 1.54 13.61 -13.66
N GLN A 177 2.55 14.48 -13.70
CA GLN A 177 3.84 14.15 -14.33
C GLN A 177 4.52 12.98 -13.62
N GLN A 178 4.59 13.03 -12.29
CA GLN A 178 5.18 11.96 -11.50
C GLN A 178 4.37 10.66 -11.59
N ALA A 179 3.04 10.72 -11.71
CA ALA A 179 2.19 9.56 -11.97
C ALA A 179 2.51 8.92 -13.32
N GLN A 180 2.77 9.71 -14.37
CA GLN A 180 3.19 9.19 -15.68
C GLN A 180 4.56 8.51 -15.62
N ASP A 181 5.52 9.11 -14.91
CA ASP A 181 6.89 8.59 -14.81
C ASP A 181 6.97 7.30 -13.98
N THR A 182 6.18 7.23 -12.90
CA THR A 182 6.20 6.10 -11.95
C THR A 182 5.17 5.01 -12.28
N GLY A 183 4.19 5.31 -13.14
CA GLY A 183 3.03 4.44 -13.38
C GLY A 183 2.07 4.33 -12.19
N MET A 184 2.25 5.16 -11.15
CA MET A 184 1.37 5.19 -9.98
C MET A 184 0.16 6.09 -10.23
N GLN A 185 -0.90 5.88 -9.45
CA GLN A 185 -2.11 6.69 -9.48
C GLN A 185 -1.87 8.13 -8.99
N THR A 186 -2.50 9.12 -9.63
CA THR A 186 -2.37 10.54 -9.27
C THR A 186 -2.80 10.81 -7.83
N GLY A 187 -3.89 10.19 -7.34
CA GLY A 187 -4.34 10.35 -5.95
C GLY A 187 -3.29 9.86 -4.97
N ARG A 188 -2.67 8.71 -5.24
CA ARG A 188 -1.55 8.17 -4.46
C ARG A 188 -0.33 9.09 -4.47
N ILE A 189 0.03 9.67 -5.61
CA ILE A 189 1.14 10.65 -5.69
C ILE A 189 0.83 11.90 -4.87
N LEU A 190 -0.40 12.43 -4.91
CA LEU A 190 -0.81 13.58 -4.09
C LEU A 190 -0.66 13.32 -2.59
N VAL A 191 -0.94 12.09 -2.14
CA VAL A 191 -0.72 11.68 -0.75
C VAL A 191 0.76 11.51 -0.43
N LEU A 192 1.55 10.91 -1.33
CA LEU A 192 3.00 10.72 -1.18
C LEU A 192 3.74 12.06 -1.10
N ASN A 193 3.35 13.02 -1.93
CA ASN A 193 3.90 14.38 -1.93
C ASN A 193 3.43 15.22 -0.73
N ARG A 194 2.53 14.67 0.10
CA ARG A 194 1.87 15.35 1.24
C ARG A 194 1.06 16.58 0.85
N ASP A 195 0.64 16.66 -0.41
CA ASP A 195 -0.26 17.71 -0.90
C ASP A 195 -1.67 17.50 -0.33
N VAL A 196 -2.08 16.23 -0.16
CA VAL A 196 -3.35 15.83 0.47
C VAL A 196 -3.07 14.74 1.51
N SER A 197 -3.79 14.76 2.63
CA SER A 197 -3.71 13.68 3.62
C SER A 197 -4.47 12.42 3.17
N SER A 198 -4.05 11.24 3.65
CA SER A 198 -4.72 9.96 3.34
C SER A 198 -6.23 9.99 3.66
N TRP A 199 -6.59 10.55 4.82
CA TRP A 199 -7.98 10.67 5.24
C TRP A 199 -8.81 11.59 4.32
N MET A 200 -8.23 12.70 3.85
CA MET A 200 -8.91 13.63 2.93
C MET A 200 -9.08 13.01 1.56
N MET A 201 -8.07 12.29 1.08
CA MET A 201 -8.14 11.57 -0.19
C MET A 201 -9.24 10.50 -0.15
N THR A 202 -9.32 9.74 0.96
CA THR A 202 -10.38 8.76 1.18
C THR A 202 -11.77 9.42 1.16
N ALA A 203 -11.93 10.57 1.83
CA ALA A 203 -13.18 11.33 1.81
C ALA A 203 -13.55 11.82 0.40
N ALA A 204 -12.57 12.29 -0.37
CA ALA A 204 -12.78 12.74 -1.75
C ALA A 204 -13.21 11.61 -2.69
N LEU A 205 -12.58 10.44 -2.56
CA LEU A 205 -12.95 9.24 -3.33
C LEU A 205 -14.36 8.76 -2.97
N ASN A 206 -14.70 8.69 -1.69
CA ASN A 206 -16.04 8.33 -1.23
C ASN A 206 -17.09 9.33 -1.73
N ALA A 207 -16.80 10.63 -1.72
CA ALA A 207 -17.70 11.65 -2.29
C ALA A 207 -17.96 11.40 -3.78
N LEU A 208 -16.94 11.05 -4.57
CA LEU A 208 -17.09 10.76 -6.00
C LEU A 208 -17.87 9.47 -6.25
N ILE A 209 -17.70 8.45 -5.42
CA ILE A 209 -18.51 7.23 -5.48
C ILE A 209 -19.99 7.58 -5.24
N LEU A 210 -20.30 8.43 -4.26
CA LEU A 210 -21.67 8.89 -4.01
C LEU A 210 -22.23 9.74 -5.17
N VAL A 211 -21.40 10.58 -5.80
CA VAL A 211 -21.78 11.35 -7.00
C VAL A 211 -22.08 10.41 -8.17
N ARG A 212 -21.24 9.39 -8.38
CA ARG A 212 -21.42 8.37 -9.42
C ARG A 212 -22.72 7.59 -9.20
N ASP A 213 -23.00 7.20 -7.96
CA ASP A 213 -24.21 6.47 -7.59
C ASP A 213 -25.47 7.35 -7.65
N GLY A 214 -25.34 8.64 -8.01
CA GLY A 214 -26.45 9.59 -8.12
C GLY A 214 -27.07 9.99 -6.78
N LYS A 215 -26.38 9.71 -5.67
CA LYS A 215 -26.86 10.02 -4.31
C LYS A 215 -26.66 11.49 -3.95
N ILE A 216 -25.63 12.13 -4.51
CA ILE A 216 -25.29 13.54 -4.29
C ILE A 216 -24.83 14.19 -5.60
N ASP A 217 -24.99 15.51 -5.70
CA ASP A 217 -24.46 16.30 -6.82
C ASP A 217 -22.99 16.71 -6.62
N LYS A 218 -22.30 17.06 -7.71
CA LYS A 218 -20.92 17.56 -7.65
C LYS A 218 -20.77 18.79 -6.73
N ASP A 219 -21.71 19.72 -6.77
CA ASP A 219 -21.72 20.91 -5.91
C ASP A 219 -21.91 20.54 -4.43
N GLN A 220 -22.70 19.51 -4.16
CA GLN A 220 -22.91 18.99 -2.80
C GLN A 220 -21.64 18.32 -2.27
N ALA A 221 -20.97 17.52 -3.11
CA ALA A 221 -19.69 16.90 -2.80
C ALA A 221 -18.60 17.95 -2.48
N GLN A 222 -18.54 19.04 -3.25
CA GLN A 222 -17.60 20.15 -3.01
C GLN A 222 -17.82 20.80 -1.64
N LYS A 223 -19.07 21.13 -1.29
CA LYS A 223 -19.42 21.74 0.01
C LYS A 223 -19.13 20.79 1.17
N ALA A 224 -19.45 19.51 1.01
CA ALA A 224 -19.16 18.50 2.01
C ALA A 224 -17.65 18.35 2.23
N LEU A 225 -16.85 18.30 1.17
CA LEU A 225 -15.38 18.21 1.27
C LEU A 225 -14.74 19.43 1.93
N SER A 226 -15.23 20.64 1.64
CA SER A 226 -14.78 21.85 2.35
C SER A 226 -15.06 21.73 3.85
N THR A 227 -16.24 21.22 4.23
CA THR A 227 -16.62 21.01 5.64
C THR A 227 -15.73 19.96 6.30
N VAL A 228 -15.46 18.84 5.60
CA VAL A 228 -14.53 17.79 6.02
C VAL A 228 -13.13 18.36 6.28
N GLY A 229 -12.65 19.25 5.41
CA GLY A 229 -11.35 19.91 5.56
C GLY A 229 -11.24 20.80 6.79
N HIS A 230 -12.29 21.56 7.08
CA HIS A 230 -12.30 22.48 8.22
C HIS A 230 -12.53 21.79 9.57
N ARG A 231 -13.41 20.78 9.61
CA ARG A 231 -13.85 20.15 10.88
C ARG A 231 -13.23 18.78 11.15
N ARG A 232 -12.55 18.17 10.17
CA ARG A 232 -11.98 16.81 10.26
C ARG A 232 -13.01 15.74 10.66
N ILE A 233 -14.18 15.82 10.04
CA ILE A 233 -15.27 14.83 10.16
C ILE A 233 -15.30 13.93 8.93
N SER A 234 -16.05 12.81 8.98
CA SER A 234 -16.25 11.96 7.79
C SER A 234 -17.09 12.68 6.74
N ILE A 235 -17.00 12.23 5.48
CA ILE A 235 -17.80 12.81 4.39
C ILE A 235 -19.28 12.56 4.59
N GLU A 236 -19.64 11.39 5.11
CA GLU A 236 -21.02 11.01 5.42
C GLU A 236 -21.60 11.91 6.51
N GLN A 237 -20.81 12.19 7.57
CA GLN A 237 -21.23 13.11 8.63
C GLN A 237 -21.37 14.54 8.11
N ALA A 238 -20.43 14.99 7.26
CA ALA A 238 -20.52 16.31 6.64
C ALA A 238 -21.78 16.45 5.78
N LEU A 239 -22.11 15.44 4.98
CA LEU A 239 -23.31 15.45 4.15
C LEU A 239 -24.60 15.39 4.98
N PHE A 240 -24.58 14.65 6.10
CA PHE A 240 -25.68 14.60 7.05
C PHE A 240 -25.93 15.95 7.73
N GLU A 241 -24.87 16.61 8.22
CA GLU A 241 -24.95 17.94 8.83
C GLU A 241 -25.46 19.01 7.84
N LEU A 242 -25.14 18.85 6.55
CA LEU A 242 -25.61 19.73 5.48
C LEU A 242 -27.04 19.40 5.02
N GLY A 243 -27.65 18.31 5.50
CA GLY A 243 -28.97 17.84 5.08
C GLY A 243 -29.03 17.36 3.62
N LEU A 244 -27.87 17.01 3.04
CA LEU A 244 -27.71 16.65 1.63
C LEU A 244 -27.78 15.13 1.41
N TYR A 245 -27.50 14.36 2.45
CA TYR A 245 -27.51 12.91 2.40
C TYR A 245 -27.89 12.33 3.76
N VAL A 246 -28.75 11.32 3.73
CA VAL A 246 -29.04 10.48 4.89
C VAL A 246 -28.77 9.05 4.46
N GLU A 247 -27.67 8.47 4.92
CA GLU A 247 -27.46 7.03 4.82
C GLU A 247 -28.60 6.34 5.57
N LYS A 248 -29.19 5.27 5.01
CA LYS A 248 -30.23 4.50 5.71
C LYS A 248 -29.69 4.10 7.09
N GLU A 249 -30.50 4.35 8.13
CA GLU A 249 -30.18 3.94 9.50
C GLU A 249 -30.02 2.41 9.57
N GLY A 250 -28.78 1.98 9.46
CA GLY A 250 -28.30 0.65 9.76
C GLY A 250 -26.82 0.83 10.04
N LYS A 251 -26.35 0.43 11.22
CA LYS A 251 -24.93 0.52 11.59
C LYS A 251 -24.10 -0.51 10.82
N THR A 252 -24.24 -0.58 9.51
CA THR A 252 -23.51 -1.53 8.69
C THR A 252 -22.12 -0.96 8.44
N ILE A 253 -21.11 -1.54 9.07
CA ILE A 253 -19.71 -1.22 8.75
C ILE A 253 -19.45 -1.50 7.26
N LYS A 254 -18.70 -0.63 6.57
CA LYS A 254 -18.33 -0.90 5.16
C LYS A 254 -17.33 -2.05 5.09
N LEU A 255 -17.36 -2.86 4.03
CA LEU A 255 -16.42 -3.97 3.85
C LEU A 255 -14.95 -3.52 3.91
N GLY A 256 -14.63 -2.36 3.31
CA GLY A 256 -13.27 -1.80 3.37
C GLY A 256 -12.85 -1.40 4.78
N GLU A 257 -13.76 -0.84 5.58
CA GLU A 257 -13.49 -0.49 6.98
C GLU A 257 -13.32 -1.75 7.83
N LEU A 258 -14.14 -2.78 7.61
CA LEU A 258 -14.01 -4.06 8.30
C LEU A 258 -12.68 -4.76 7.97
N ALA A 259 -12.28 -4.74 6.69
CA ALA A 259 -11.00 -5.28 6.24
C ALA A 259 -9.80 -4.49 6.80
N ALA A 260 -9.93 -3.16 6.93
CA ALA A 260 -8.93 -2.32 7.58
C ALA A 260 -8.85 -2.63 9.09
N LEU A 261 -9.98 -2.77 9.79
CA LEU A 261 -10.03 -3.15 11.21
C LEU A 261 -9.43 -4.54 11.47
N ALA A 262 -9.60 -5.48 10.54
CA ALA A 262 -8.98 -6.81 10.61
C ALA A 262 -7.46 -6.78 10.33
N GLY A 263 -6.93 -5.65 9.85
CA GLY A 263 -5.52 -5.48 9.49
C GLY A 263 -5.16 -6.13 8.15
N PHE A 264 -6.14 -6.32 7.27
CA PHE A 264 -5.93 -6.93 5.94
C PHE A 264 -5.65 -5.88 4.88
N LEU A 265 -6.20 -4.68 5.09
CA LEU A 265 -6.14 -3.56 4.16
C LEU A 265 -5.33 -2.42 4.78
N SER A 266 -4.24 -2.00 4.13
CA SER A 266 -3.49 -0.81 4.52
C SER A 266 -4.14 0.47 3.97
N ASP A 267 -3.78 1.63 4.51
CA ASP A 267 -4.25 2.93 3.99
C ASP A 267 -3.91 3.09 2.50
N SER A 268 -2.73 2.62 2.08
CA SER A 268 -2.32 2.71 0.68
C SER A 268 -3.13 1.77 -0.22
N ASP A 269 -3.46 0.57 0.27
CA ASP A 269 -4.29 -0.38 -0.46
C ASP A 269 -5.74 0.10 -0.55
N MET A 270 -6.25 0.75 0.51
CA MET A 270 -7.60 1.31 0.56
C MET A 270 -7.79 2.36 -0.53
N LEU A 271 -6.85 3.31 -0.65
CA LEU A 271 -6.89 4.36 -1.68
C LEU A 271 -6.89 3.76 -3.09
N GLU A 272 -6.02 2.78 -3.33
CA GLU A 272 -5.93 2.11 -4.63
C GLU A 272 -7.23 1.37 -4.98
N CYS A 273 -7.82 0.66 -4.01
CA CYS A 273 -9.10 -0.05 -4.19
C CYS A 273 -10.25 0.92 -4.50
N LEU A 274 -10.33 2.05 -3.79
CA LEU A 274 -11.34 3.09 -4.04
C LEU A 274 -11.18 3.75 -5.41
N GLU A 275 -9.93 3.99 -5.82
CA GLU A 275 -9.67 4.50 -7.17
C GLU A 275 -10.07 3.49 -8.26
N ILE A 276 -9.82 2.20 -8.04
CA ILE A 276 -10.25 1.14 -8.96
C ILE A 276 -11.78 1.04 -8.98
N GLU A 277 -12.45 1.16 -7.83
CA GLU A 277 -13.91 1.18 -7.72
C GLU A 277 -14.50 2.31 -8.54
N LEU A 278 -13.92 3.51 -8.43
CA LEU A 278 -14.37 4.68 -9.16
C LEU A 278 -14.18 4.53 -10.68
N VAL A 279 -13.03 4.00 -11.12
CA VAL A 279 -12.68 3.92 -12.55
C VAL A 279 -13.30 2.71 -13.26
N LYS A 280 -13.39 1.55 -12.59
CA LYS A 280 -13.86 0.29 -13.20
C LYS A 280 -15.31 -0.05 -12.89
N GLU A 281 -15.97 0.74 -12.03
CA GLU A 281 -17.37 0.52 -11.63
C GLU A 281 -17.62 -0.89 -11.09
N LYS A 282 -16.64 -1.45 -10.38
CA LYS A 282 -16.73 -2.77 -9.75
C LYS A 282 -17.12 -2.66 -8.28
N GLN A 283 -17.76 -3.69 -7.75
CA GLN A 283 -18.03 -3.81 -6.31
C GLN A 283 -16.72 -3.90 -5.52
N PHE A 284 -16.63 -3.16 -4.41
CA PHE A 284 -15.44 -3.13 -3.56
C PHE A 284 -14.97 -4.53 -3.12
N GLY A 285 -15.89 -5.43 -2.75
CA GLY A 285 -15.54 -6.82 -2.39
C GLY A 285 -14.85 -7.60 -3.52
N GLN A 286 -15.30 -7.42 -4.76
CA GLN A 286 -14.66 -8.05 -5.92
C GLN A 286 -13.25 -7.48 -6.17
N ILE A 287 -13.05 -6.18 -5.92
CA ILE A 287 -11.73 -5.54 -6.03
C ILE A 287 -10.78 -6.12 -4.98
N LEU A 288 -11.23 -6.32 -3.74
CA LEU A 288 -10.41 -6.94 -2.70
C LEU A 288 -9.95 -8.36 -3.07
N LEU A 289 -10.81 -9.14 -3.75
CA LEU A 289 -10.46 -10.48 -4.27
C LEU A 289 -9.43 -10.38 -5.41
N GLU A 290 -9.67 -9.52 -6.39
CA GLU A 290 -8.78 -9.34 -7.56
C GLU A 290 -7.38 -8.84 -7.16
N GLN A 291 -7.30 -8.07 -6.08
CA GLN A 291 -6.04 -7.58 -5.51
C GLN A 291 -5.34 -8.60 -4.61
N GLY A 292 -5.97 -9.76 -4.34
CA GLY A 292 -5.44 -10.76 -3.42
C GLY A 292 -5.35 -10.28 -1.97
N ILE A 293 -6.16 -9.28 -1.59
CA ILE A 293 -6.20 -8.73 -0.23
C ILE A 293 -7.02 -9.66 0.67
N VAL A 294 -8.08 -10.24 0.13
CA VAL A 294 -8.94 -11.23 0.80
C VAL A 294 -9.14 -12.45 -0.09
N THR A 295 -9.40 -13.61 0.51
CA THR A 295 -9.83 -14.83 -0.18
C THR A 295 -11.36 -14.86 -0.29
N HIS A 296 -11.91 -15.75 -1.13
CA HIS A 296 -13.36 -15.91 -1.26
C HIS A 296 -14.01 -16.27 0.09
N GLU A 297 -13.40 -17.19 0.83
CA GLU A 297 -13.83 -17.60 2.17
C GLU A 297 -13.83 -16.44 3.17
N LEU A 298 -12.80 -15.58 3.12
CA LEU A 298 -12.71 -14.41 3.99
C LEU A 298 -13.68 -13.29 3.58
N LEU A 299 -14.00 -13.17 2.30
CA LEU A 299 -15.01 -12.21 1.83
C LEU A 299 -16.40 -12.63 2.29
N GLU A 300 -16.77 -13.90 2.13
CA GLU A 300 -18.03 -14.45 2.65
C GLU A 300 -18.13 -14.26 4.17
N ALA A 301 -17.03 -14.53 4.87
CA ALA A 301 -16.93 -14.28 6.30
C ALA A 301 -17.17 -12.81 6.68
N ALA A 302 -16.57 -11.88 5.93
CA ALA A 302 -16.75 -10.45 6.14
C ALA A 302 -18.20 -10.02 5.92
N ILE A 303 -18.89 -10.59 4.93
CA ILE A 303 -20.32 -10.31 4.66
C ILE A 303 -21.19 -10.79 5.81
N VAL A 304 -20.98 -12.02 6.30
CA VAL A 304 -21.73 -12.55 7.46
C VAL A 304 -21.53 -11.67 8.70
N LEU A 305 -20.29 -11.23 8.94
CA LEU A 305 -19.98 -10.33 10.06
C LEU A 305 -20.61 -8.95 9.88
N GLN A 306 -20.66 -8.44 8.64
CA GLN A 306 -21.34 -7.18 8.33
C GLN A 306 -22.83 -7.26 8.67
N ASP A 307 -23.50 -8.37 8.32
CA ASP A 307 -24.90 -8.62 8.67
C ASP A 307 -25.10 -8.76 10.19
N MET A 308 -24.17 -9.40 10.90
CA MET A 308 -24.22 -9.50 12.36
C MET A 308 -24.06 -8.14 13.05
N VAL A 309 -23.24 -7.24 12.51
CA VAL A 309 -23.11 -5.85 13.00
C VAL A 309 -24.37 -5.06 12.65
N ALA A 310 -24.93 -5.26 11.45
CA ALA A 310 -26.18 -4.62 11.02
C ALA A 310 -27.36 -4.93 11.96
N ASN A 311 -27.42 -6.17 12.44
CA ASN A 311 -28.44 -6.66 13.37
C ASN A 311 -28.13 -6.34 14.85
N ASP A 312 -27.11 -5.51 15.14
CA ASP A 312 -26.64 -5.16 16.50
C ASP A 312 -26.22 -6.39 17.35
N SER A 313 -25.99 -7.56 16.74
CA SER A 313 -25.55 -8.78 17.43
C SER A 313 -24.10 -8.69 17.93
N ILE A 314 -23.24 -7.99 17.19
CA ILE A 314 -21.83 -7.77 17.54
C ILE A 314 -21.41 -6.33 17.20
N ARG A 315 -20.39 -5.81 17.90
CA ARG A 315 -19.82 -4.50 17.57
C ARG A 315 -18.82 -4.62 16.41
N ALA A 316 -18.68 -3.55 15.62
CA ALA A 316 -17.74 -3.47 14.50
C ALA A 316 -16.29 -3.88 14.86
N PHE A 317 -15.82 -3.50 16.05
CA PHE A 317 -14.49 -3.90 16.54
C PHE A 317 -14.37 -5.40 16.82
N GLN A 318 -15.43 -6.04 17.34
CA GLN A 318 -15.48 -7.49 17.54
C GLN A 318 -15.52 -8.22 16.20
N ALA A 319 -16.27 -7.69 15.23
CA ALA A 319 -16.28 -8.20 13.86
C ALA A 319 -14.88 -8.18 13.23
N GLY A 320 -14.14 -7.07 13.35
CA GLY A 320 -12.75 -7.00 12.86
C GLY A 320 -11.81 -8.04 13.50
N GLN A 321 -11.94 -8.26 14.81
CA GLN A 321 -11.18 -9.30 15.50
C GLN A 321 -11.58 -10.72 15.07
N ALA A 322 -12.88 -10.98 14.92
CA ALA A 322 -13.40 -12.27 14.46
C ALA A 322 -12.87 -12.59 13.07
N LEU A 323 -12.89 -11.60 12.16
CA LEU A 323 -12.39 -11.74 10.82
C LEU A 323 -10.88 -12.01 10.79
N ARG A 324 -10.10 -11.31 11.63
CA ARG A 324 -8.66 -11.58 11.81
C ARG A 324 -8.39 -13.00 12.30
N ARG A 325 -9.15 -13.48 13.30
CA ARG A 325 -9.03 -14.86 13.82
C ARG A 325 -9.43 -15.90 12.77
N ALA A 326 -10.47 -15.64 11.98
CA ALA A 326 -10.88 -16.53 10.91
C ALA A 326 -9.72 -16.76 9.90
N ARG A 327 -8.93 -15.72 9.61
CA ARG A 327 -7.71 -15.86 8.79
C ARG A 327 -6.59 -16.61 9.51
N ASP A 328 -6.24 -16.17 10.72
CA ASP A 328 -5.03 -16.65 11.41
C ASP A 328 -5.19 -18.10 11.89
N ASN A 329 -6.40 -18.51 12.31
CA ASN A 329 -6.68 -19.84 12.86
C ASN A 329 -7.40 -20.77 11.87
N GLN A 330 -7.83 -20.30 10.69
CA GLN A 330 -8.69 -21.03 9.75
C GLN A 330 -9.97 -21.57 10.39
N VAL A 331 -10.52 -20.80 11.34
CA VAL A 331 -11.71 -21.17 12.11
C VAL A 331 -12.94 -20.53 11.47
N SER A 332 -14.08 -21.21 11.55
CA SER A 332 -15.35 -20.65 11.08
C SER A 332 -15.69 -19.34 11.79
N VAL A 333 -16.33 -18.43 11.06
CA VAL A 333 -16.73 -17.11 11.58
C VAL A 333 -17.57 -17.22 12.85
N TYR A 334 -18.50 -18.18 12.89
CA TYR A 334 -19.37 -18.41 14.03
C TYR A 334 -18.58 -18.80 15.28
N GLN A 335 -17.56 -19.66 15.12
CA GLN A 335 -16.70 -20.04 16.23
C GLN A 335 -15.78 -18.88 16.66
N ALA A 336 -15.24 -18.12 15.70
CA ALA A 336 -14.43 -16.94 16.02
C ALA A 336 -15.21 -15.86 16.80
N VAL A 337 -16.51 -15.70 16.50
CA VAL A 337 -17.43 -14.82 17.24
C VAL A 337 -17.75 -15.40 18.62
N ALA A 338 -18.06 -16.70 18.73
CA ALA A 338 -18.35 -17.34 20.01
C ALA A 338 -17.18 -17.29 21.00
N GLU A 339 -15.94 -17.35 20.52
CA GLU A 339 -14.74 -17.21 21.35
C GLU A 339 -14.42 -15.76 21.74
N LEU A 340 -15.08 -14.77 21.14
CA LEU A 340 -14.95 -13.35 21.50
C LEU A 340 -16.02 -12.91 22.50
N ASP A 341 -17.06 -13.72 22.68
CA ASP A 341 -18.11 -13.54 23.67
C ASP A 341 -17.79 -14.47 24.85
N PRO A 342 -16.96 -14.06 25.84
CA PRO A 342 -16.91 -14.83 27.07
C PRO A 342 -18.34 -14.91 27.60
N PRO A 343 -18.86 -16.10 27.95
CA PRO A 343 -20.20 -16.20 28.51
C PRO A 343 -20.25 -15.23 29.68
N VAL A 344 -21.25 -14.34 29.67
CA VAL A 344 -21.59 -13.52 30.82
C VAL A 344 -21.68 -14.49 31.99
N GLN A 345 -20.67 -14.49 32.87
CA GLN A 345 -20.74 -15.21 34.12
C GLN A 345 -21.90 -14.58 34.85
N ALA A 346 -23.04 -15.27 34.83
CA ALA A 346 -24.19 -14.90 35.63
C ALA A 346 -23.73 -14.84 37.11
N PRO A 347 -24.15 -13.81 37.85
CA PRO A 347 -23.72 -13.59 39.23
C PRO A 347 -24.10 -14.72 40.18
#